data_AF-A0A1G2R3W7-F1
#
_entry.id   AF-A0A1G2R3W7-F1
#
_cell.length_a   1.000
_cell.length_b   1.000
_cell.length_c   1.000
_cell.angle_alpha   90.00
_cell.angle_beta   90.00
_cell.angle_gamma   90.00
#
_symmetry.space_group_name_H-M   'P 1'
#
loop_
_entity.id
_entity.type
_entity.pdbx_description
1 polymer ?
#
loop_
_entity_poly.entity_id
_entity_poly.type
_entity_poly.pdbx_seq_one_letter_code
_entity_poly.pdbx_strand_id
1 'polypeptide(L)'
;MISSKQRGFTLIELLVVIAVIGMLASIVLVSLGPARARARDARRLSDVRQMSLAIEIERASQSTGGEALVGCVGDQVDADTCSGPGAISFTLFQDPSTPGTPCASGGSTTTCQYSIAQDGGAAAATLDNYQICFVLEQASSVGAAGKYQMTDGGSIASGCD
;
A
#
# COMPACT_ATOMS: atom_id res chain seq x y z
N MET A 1 -17.20 -49.96 41.71
CA MET A 1 -16.30 -49.89 40.54
C MET A 1 -17.13 -49.46 39.34
N ILE A 2 -16.99 -48.21 38.88
CA ILE A 2 -17.73 -47.71 37.72
C ILE A 2 -16.93 -48.11 36.48
N SER A 3 -17.43 -49.09 35.72
CA SER A 3 -16.84 -49.51 34.44
C SER A 3 -17.25 -48.51 33.36
N SER A 4 -16.30 -47.71 32.89
CA SER A 4 -16.53 -46.76 31.80
C SER A 4 -16.48 -47.49 30.45
N LYS A 5 -17.65 -47.65 29.81
CA LYS A 5 -17.72 -48.05 28.39
C LYS A 5 -17.06 -46.96 27.55
N GLN A 6 -15.84 -47.20 27.07
CA GLN A 6 -15.22 -46.35 26.06
C GLN A 6 -15.99 -46.49 24.74
N ARG A 7 -16.65 -45.41 24.31
CA ARG A 7 -17.27 -45.31 22.99
C ARG A 7 -16.18 -44.94 21.98
N GLY A 8 -15.91 -45.82 21.02
CA GLY A 8 -15.03 -45.54 19.89
C GLY A 8 -15.76 -44.73 18.82
N PHE A 9 -15.03 -43.85 18.13
CA PHE A 9 -15.53 -43.16 16.93
C PHE A 9 -15.75 -44.15 15.79
N THR A 10 -16.86 -43.98 15.07
CA THR A 10 -17.11 -44.73 13.83
C THR A 10 -16.37 -44.08 12.66
N LEU A 11 -15.97 -44.89 11.66
CA LEU A 11 -15.34 -44.38 10.44
C LEU A 11 -16.25 -43.40 9.67
N ILE A 12 -17.56 -43.60 9.73
CA ILE A 12 -18.54 -42.73 9.07
C ILE A 12 -18.63 -41.36 9.75
N GLU A 13 -18.54 -41.29 11.09
CA GLU A 13 -18.51 -40.02 11.81
C GLU A 13 -17.29 -39.19 11.41
N LEU A 14 -16.12 -39.81 11.29
CA LEU A 14 -14.91 -39.11 10.84
C LEU A 14 -15.01 -38.66 9.38
N LEU A 15 -15.60 -39.47 8.51
CA LEU A 15 -15.76 -39.15 7.09
C LEU A 15 -16.69 -37.96 6.87
N VAL A 16 -17.82 -37.90 7.58
CA VAL A 16 -18.75 -36.76 7.48
C VAL A 16 -18.11 -35.47 7.98
N VAL A 17 -17.30 -35.53 9.04
CA VAL A 17 -16.64 -34.34 9.60
C VAL A 17 -15.65 -33.73 8.60
N ILE A 18 -14.79 -34.54 7.97
CA ILE A 18 -13.84 -34.00 6.97
C ILE A 18 -14.57 -33.47 5.74
N ALA A 19 -15.72 -34.06 5.36
CA ALA A 19 -16.54 -33.57 4.26
C ALA A 19 -17.12 -32.17 4.56
N VAL A 20 -17.64 -31.97 5.78
CA VAL A 20 -18.18 -30.66 6.20
C VAL A 20 -17.06 -29.62 6.35
N ILE A 21 -15.92 -29.98 6.95
CA ILE A 21 -14.76 -29.07 7.06
C ILE A 21 -14.26 -28.68 5.67
N GLY A 22 -14.16 -29.62 4.73
CA GLY A 22 -13.75 -29.34 3.35
C GLY A 22 -14.70 -28.38 2.63
N MET A 23 -16.02 -28.57 2.80
CA MET A 23 -17.03 -27.67 2.24
C MET A 23 -16.88 -26.25 2.79
N LEU A 24 -16.80 -26.09 4.11
CA LEU A 24 -16.65 -24.78 4.75
C LEU A 24 -15.33 -24.10 4.37
N ALA A 25 -14.22 -24.85 4.34
CA ALA A 25 -12.90 -24.33 3.96
C ALA A 25 -12.90 -23.79 2.52
N SER A 26 -13.58 -24.46 1.58
CA SER A 26 -13.64 -24.00 0.18
C SER A 26 -14.28 -22.62 0.03
N ILE A 27 -15.36 -22.34 0.78
CA ILE A 27 -16.07 -21.06 0.74
C ILE A 27 -15.18 -19.92 1.30
N VAL A 28 -14.45 -20.20 2.38
CA VAL A 28 -13.54 -19.22 3.01
C VAL A 28 -12.39 -18.85 2.08
N LEU A 29 -11.83 -19.82 1.35
CA LEU A 29 -10.70 -19.56 0.46
C LEU A 29 -11.05 -18.60 -0.69
N VAL A 30 -12.26 -18.71 -1.25
CA VAL A 30 -12.71 -17.84 -2.36
C VAL A 30 -12.84 -16.37 -1.93
N SER A 31 -13.26 -16.10 -0.69
CA SER A 31 -13.46 -14.73 -0.21
C SER A 31 -12.18 -14.03 0.25
N LEU A 32 -11.12 -14.78 0.53
CA LEU A 32 -9.90 -14.26 1.16
C LEU A 32 -9.02 -13.43 0.22
N GLY A 33 -9.01 -13.73 -1.09
CA GLY A 33 -8.20 -13.01 -2.09
C GLY A 33 -8.55 -11.52 -2.17
N PRO A 34 -9.80 -11.16 -2.52
CA PRO A 34 -10.24 -9.76 -2.57
C PRO A 34 -10.16 -9.05 -1.22
N ALA A 35 -10.40 -9.77 -0.11
CA ALA A 35 -10.28 -9.21 1.23
C ALA A 35 -8.85 -8.77 1.55
N ARG A 36 -7.84 -9.58 1.18
CA ARG A 36 -6.42 -9.21 1.33
C ARG A 36 -6.04 -8.01 0.45
N ALA A 37 -6.54 -7.96 -0.79
CA ALA A 37 -6.27 -6.83 -1.68
C ALA A 37 -6.84 -5.52 -1.12
N ARG A 38 -8.08 -5.51 -0.62
CA ARG A 38 -8.68 -4.35 0.04
C ARG A 38 -7.92 -3.91 1.30
N ALA A 39 -7.39 -4.87 2.07
CA ALA A 39 -6.57 -4.55 3.24
C ALA A 39 -5.24 -3.88 2.84
N ARG A 40 -4.60 -4.34 1.76
CA ARG A 40 -3.42 -3.68 1.18
C ARG A 40 -3.74 -2.29 0.67
N ASP A 41 -4.83 -2.12 -0.06
CA ASP A 41 -5.26 -0.80 -0.58
C ASP A 41 -5.56 0.19 0.56
N ALA A 42 -6.20 -0.26 1.64
CA ALA A 42 -6.42 0.57 2.82
C ALA A 42 -5.10 0.99 3.48
N ARG A 43 -4.10 0.09 3.51
CA ARG A 43 -2.76 0.40 4.02
C ARG A 43 -2.06 1.42 3.12
N ARG A 44 -2.07 1.23 1.80
CA ARG A 44 -1.48 2.17 0.83
C ARG A 44 -2.03 3.57 0.95
N LEU A 45 -3.35 3.68 1.03
CA LEU A 45 -4.02 4.98 1.19
C LEU A 45 -3.66 5.65 2.53
N SER A 46 -3.47 4.87 3.59
CA SER A 46 -2.98 5.38 4.88
C SER A 46 -1.53 5.84 4.78
N ASP A 47 -0.65 5.05 4.16
CA ASP A 47 0.77 5.36 4.00
C ASP A 47 0.96 6.65 3.21
N VAL A 48 0.30 6.78 2.05
CA VAL A 48 0.41 7.96 1.19
C VAL A 48 -0.08 9.23 1.89
N ARG A 49 -1.18 9.13 2.67
CA ARG A 49 -1.65 10.27 3.50
C ARG A 49 -0.71 10.62 4.63
N GLN A 50 -0.03 9.64 5.23
CA GLN A 50 0.98 9.90 6.26
C GLN A 50 2.22 10.54 5.65
N MET A 51 2.63 10.12 4.46
CA MET A 51 3.72 10.73 3.70
C MET A 51 3.38 12.19 3.34
N SER A 52 2.18 12.46 2.80
CA SER A 52 1.76 13.82 2.47
C SER A 52 1.72 14.73 3.70
N LEU A 53 1.16 14.24 4.81
CA LEU A 53 1.10 14.97 6.08
C LEU A 53 2.49 15.24 6.64
N ALA A 54 3.43 14.29 6.53
CA ALA A 54 4.81 14.51 6.95
C ALA A 54 5.46 15.64 6.13
N ILE A 55 5.27 15.63 4.80
CA ILE A 55 5.76 16.69 3.92
C ILE A 55 5.13 18.03 4.31
N GLU A 56 3.83 18.10 4.54
CA GLU A 56 3.12 19.32 4.96
C GLU A 56 3.58 19.87 6.32
N ILE A 57 3.90 19.00 7.29
CA ILE A 57 4.46 19.42 8.57
C ILE A 57 5.83 20.09 8.37
N GLU A 58 6.69 19.53 7.52
CA GLU A 58 7.99 20.12 7.22
C GLU A 58 7.88 21.43 6.42
N ARG A 59 6.87 21.55 5.56
CA ARG A 59 6.55 22.84 4.93
C ARG A 59 6.20 23.91 5.95
N ALA A 60 5.40 23.54 6.95
CA ALA A 60 4.95 24.47 7.98
C ALA A 60 6.06 24.82 9.00
N SER A 61 6.99 23.91 9.26
CA SER A 61 8.04 24.07 10.29
C SER A 61 9.16 25.05 9.90
N GLN A 62 9.32 25.38 8.61
CA GLN A 62 10.31 26.34 8.07
C GLN A 62 11.69 26.30 8.77
N SER A 63 12.18 25.13 9.17
CA SER A 63 13.55 24.98 9.63
C SER A 63 14.48 25.08 8.41
N THR A 64 14.91 26.30 8.11
CA THR A 64 16.06 26.69 7.27
C THR A 64 16.49 25.63 6.26
N GLY A 65 15.77 25.49 5.14
CA GLY A 65 16.32 24.83 3.94
C GLY A 65 15.49 23.78 3.22
N GLY A 66 14.18 23.61 3.44
CA GLY A 66 13.33 22.83 2.52
C GLY A 66 13.82 21.40 2.20
N GLU A 67 14.40 20.72 3.19
CA GLU A 67 15.20 19.51 2.96
C GLU A 67 14.40 18.20 2.91
N ALA A 68 13.10 18.24 3.23
CA ALA A 68 12.24 17.06 3.34
C ALA A 68 12.26 16.16 2.08
N LEU A 69 12.43 16.76 0.90
CA LEU A 69 12.48 16.08 -0.40
C LEU A 69 13.83 16.24 -1.13
N VAL A 70 14.86 16.81 -0.49
CA VAL A 70 16.18 17.06 -1.13
C VAL A 70 16.85 15.77 -1.61
N GLY A 71 16.50 14.62 -1.04
CA GLY A 71 16.96 13.31 -1.49
C GLY A 71 16.18 12.68 -2.65
N CYS A 72 15.03 13.22 -3.02
CA CYS A 72 14.19 12.72 -4.10
C CYS A 72 14.62 13.34 -5.44
N VAL A 73 15.79 12.93 -5.95
CA VAL A 73 16.35 13.50 -7.19
C VAL A 73 15.99 12.64 -8.40
N GLY A 74 15.14 13.17 -9.28
CA GLY A 74 14.78 12.55 -10.56
C GLY A 74 13.27 12.36 -10.72
N ASP A 75 12.92 11.67 -11.80
CA ASP A 75 11.54 11.30 -12.11
C ASP A 75 11.17 9.98 -11.42
N GLN A 76 10.02 9.97 -10.73
CA GLN A 76 9.46 8.80 -10.04
C GLN A 76 10.48 8.03 -9.19
N VAL A 77 11.17 8.75 -8.30
CA VAL A 77 12.17 8.18 -7.40
C VAL A 77 11.50 7.31 -6.36
N ASP A 78 12.08 6.16 -6.04
CA ASP A 78 11.58 5.30 -4.95
C ASP A 78 11.62 6.07 -3.63
N ALA A 79 10.48 6.14 -2.94
CA ALA A 79 10.35 6.85 -1.68
C ALA A 79 11.39 6.38 -0.64
N ASP A 80 11.73 5.09 -0.60
CA ASP A 80 12.73 4.53 0.35
C ASP A 80 14.14 5.11 0.11
N THR A 81 14.43 5.52 -1.13
CA THR A 81 15.74 6.05 -1.52
C THR A 81 15.87 7.57 -1.33
N CYS A 82 14.75 8.27 -1.12
CA CYS A 82 14.75 9.69 -0.81
C CYS A 82 15.46 9.94 0.53
N SER A 83 16.74 10.33 0.46
CA SER A 83 17.60 10.50 1.63
C SER A 83 18.43 11.78 1.57
N GLY A 84 18.58 12.45 2.72
CA GLY A 84 19.33 13.69 2.86
C GLY A 84 19.31 14.19 4.32
N PRO A 85 20.22 15.09 4.72
CA PRO A 85 20.08 15.79 6.01
C PRO A 85 18.73 16.51 6.04
N GLY A 86 17.97 16.39 7.15
CA GLY A 86 16.64 17.00 7.26
C GLY A 86 15.53 16.35 6.40
N ALA A 87 15.81 15.27 5.66
CA ALA A 87 14.80 14.56 4.88
C ALA A 87 13.87 13.73 5.78
N ILE A 88 12.60 13.65 5.39
CA ILE A 88 11.66 12.71 6.02
C ILE A 88 12.08 11.31 5.59
N SER A 89 12.36 10.44 6.55
CA SER A 89 12.69 9.04 6.23
C SER A 89 11.44 8.30 5.79
N PHE A 90 11.32 8.04 4.49
CA PHE A 90 10.20 7.26 3.96
C PHE A 90 10.43 5.74 3.95
N THR A 91 11.56 5.27 4.48
CA THR A 91 11.93 3.84 4.54
C THR A 91 10.91 2.93 5.23
N LEU A 92 10.04 3.50 6.08
CA LEU A 92 8.96 2.76 6.75
C LEU A 92 7.72 2.57 5.86
N PHE A 93 7.63 3.30 4.75
CA PHE A 93 6.53 3.22 3.80
C PHE A 93 6.95 2.30 2.65
N GLN A 94 6.65 1.02 2.79
CA GLN A 94 6.85 0.02 1.75
C GLN A 94 5.52 -0.53 1.28
N ASP A 95 5.40 -0.72 -0.04
CA ASP A 95 4.22 -1.31 -0.62
C ASP A 95 4.06 -2.76 -0.12
N PRO A 96 2.87 -3.16 0.37
CA PRO A 96 2.66 -4.48 0.98
C PRO A 96 2.66 -5.64 -0.03
N SER A 97 2.79 -5.39 -1.33
CA SER A 97 2.81 -6.41 -2.38
C SER A 97 4.14 -6.53 -3.13
N THR A 98 4.90 -5.44 -3.30
CA THR A 98 6.19 -5.43 -4.01
C THR A 98 7.13 -4.35 -3.48
N PRO A 99 8.11 -4.68 -2.63
CA PRO A 99 9.16 -3.76 -2.23
C PRO A 99 10.15 -3.53 -3.39
N GLY A 100 10.50 -2.27 -3.67
CA GLY A 100 11.73 -1.89 -4.38
C GLY A 100 11.65 -1.67 -5.90
N THR A 101 10.47 -1.67 -6.54
CA THR A 101 10.33 -1.15 -7.91
C THR A 101 9.46 0.11 -7.89
N PRO A 102 10.00 1.31 -8.11
CA PRO A 102 9.24 2.54 -8.00
C PRO A 102 8.06 2.59 -8.99
N CYS A 103 6.98 3.25 -8.59
CA CYS A 103 5.84 3.49 -9.47
C CYS A 103 6.21 4.47 -10.59
N ALA A 104 6.56 3.94 -11.76
CA ALA A 104 6.77 4.77 -12.95
C ALA A 104 5.51 5.58 -13.34
N SER A 105 5.69 6.63 -14.14
CA SER A 105 4.61 7.44 -14.68
C SER A 105 3.66 6.63 -15.60
N GLY A 106 2.49 7.20 -15.87
CA GLY A 106 1.39 6.62 -16.62
C GLY A 106 0.38 5.80 -15.80
N GLY A 107 -0.67 5.33 -16.48
CA GLY A 107 -1.68 4.45 -15.91
C GLY A 107 -1.30 2.97 -16.06
N SER A 108 -1.17 2.25 -14.96
CA SER A 108 -0.98 0.79 -14.93
C SER A 108 -1.69 0.17 -13.74
N THR A 109 -1.97 -1.13 -13.79
CA THR A 109 -2.49 -1.92 -12.66
C THR A 109 -1.40 -2.78 -12.01
N THR A 110 -0.16 -2.70 -12.49
CA THR A 110 0.98 -3.43 -11.91
C THR A 110 1.33 -2.85 -10.55
N THR A 111 1.53 -3.73 -9.58
CA THR A 111 1.97 -3.34 -8.24
C THR A 111 3.37 -2.71 -8.29
N CYS A 112 3.60 -1.69 -7.48
CA CYS A 112 4.85 -0.96 -7.43
C CYS A 112 5.05 -0.36 -6.04
N GLN A 113 6.30 -0.06 -5.72
CA GLN A 113 6.72 0.66 -4.54
C GLN A 113 6.39 2.15 -4.70
N TYR A 114 6.04 2.82 -3.60
CA TYR A 114 5.70 4.25 -3.62
C TYR A 114 6.84 5.05 -4.23
N SER A 115 6.51 5.96 -5.14
CA SER A 115 7.48 6.88 -5.73
C SER A 115 7.10 8.32 -5.49
N ILE A 116 8.10 9.18 -5.50
CA ILE A 116 7.96 10.62 -5.33
C ILE A 116 8.58 11.29 -6.56
N ALA A 117 7.85 12.23 -7.14
CA ALA A 117 8.31 13.05 -8.25
C ALA A 117 7.76 14.47 -8.12
N GLN A 118 8.24 15.39 -8.94
CA GLN A 118 7.56 16.67 -9.13
C GLN A 118 6.23 16.44 -9.88
N ASP A 119 5.16 17.15 -9.51
CA ASP A 119 3.90 17.08 -10.25
C ASP A 119 4.08 17.63 -11.68
N GLY A 120 3.68 16.81 -12.66
CA GLY A 120 3.77 17.13 -14.08
C GLY A 120 5.18 17.18 -14.69
N GLY A 121 6.22 16.60 -14.08
CA GLY A 121 7.56 16.72 -14.64
C GLY A 121 8.63 15.72 -14.18
N ALA A 122 9.65 15.56 -15.04
CA ALA A 122 10.82 14.69 -14.83
C ALA A 122 11.92 15.31 -13.94
N ALA A 123 11.51 16.16 -12.99
CA ALA A 123 12.42 16.92 -12.13
C ALA A 123 12.27 16.49 -10.66
N ALA A 124 13.24 16.87 -9.83
CA ALA A 124 13.24 16.56 -8.41
C ALA A 124 12.05 17.20 -7.71
N ALA A 125 11.39 16.44 -6.84
CA ALA A 125 10.24 16.92 -6.08
C ALA A 125 10.64 18.05 -5.13
N THR A 126 9.76 19.03 -4.96
CA THR A 126 9.96 20.13 -4.02
C THR A 126 8.81 20.18 -3.02
N LEU A 127 9.04 20.82 -1.88
CA LEU A 127 8.03 20.99 -0.86
C LEU A 127 6.74 21.64 -1.38
N ASP A 128 6.83 22.54 -2.36
CA ASP A 128 5.68 23.22 -2.94
C ASP A 128 5.11 22.55 -4.19
N ASN A 129 5.82 21.57 -4.75
CA ASN A 129 5.39 20.83 -5.92
C ASN A 129 5.97 19.41 -5.86
N TYR A 130 5.11 18.48 -5.47
CA TYR A 130 5.39 17.05 -5.43
C TYR A 130 4.13 16.25 -5.76
N GLN A 131 4.36 15.02 -6.18
CA GLN A 131 3.34 13.98 -6.27
C GLN A 131 3.89 12.68 -5.67
N ILE A 132 3.02 11.92 -5.01
CA ILE A 132 3.31 10.58 -4.52
C ILE A 132 2.50 9.60 -5.36
N CYS A 133 3.18 8.72 -6.09
CA CYS A 133 2.52 7.72 -6.91
C CYS A 133 2.41 6.37 -6.19
N PHE A 134 1.25 5.75 -6.34
CA PHE A 134 0.89 4.47 -5.73
C PHE A 134 -0.13 3.74 -6.59
N VAL A 135 -0.48 2.51 -6.21
CA VAL A 135 -1.41 1.64 -6.95
C VAL A 135 -2.54 1.15 -6.05
N LEU A 136 -3.74 1.02 -6.60
CA LEU A 136 -4.86 0.35 -5.95
C LEU A 136 -5.21 -0.91 -6.74
N GLU A 137 -5.30 -2.04 -6.06
CA GLU A 137 -5.59 -3.34 -6.67
C GLU A 137 -7.10 -3.56 -6.87
N GLN A 138 -7.93 -2.83 -6.14
CA GLN A 138 -9.38 -2.94 -6.18
C GLN A 138 -10.03 -1.57 -6.37
N ALA A 139 -11.28 -1.58 -6.85
CA ALA A 139 -12.10 -0.38 -6.83
C ALA A 139 -12.29 0.10 -5.38
N SER A 140 -12.11 1.40 -5.18
CA SER A 140 -12.17 2.08 -3.89
C SER A 140 -13.05 3.34 -4.00
N SER A 141 -13.22 4.07 -2.90
CA SER A 141 -13.91 5.37 -2.90
C SER A 141 -13.23 6.42 -3.77
N VAL A 142 -11.99 6.17 -4.18
CA VAL A 142 -11.16 7.07 -4.99
C VAL A 142 -11.28 6.76 -6.50
N GLY A 143 -11.73 5.55 -6.88
CA GLY A 143 -11.89 5.16 -8.27
C GLY A 143 -11.68 3.65 -8.53
N ALA A 144 -11.47 3.29 -9.80
CA ALA A 144 -11.19 1.91 -10.22
C ALA A 144 -9.80 1.41 -9.78
N ALA A 145 -9.50 0.13 -9.96
CA ALA A 145 -8.14 -0.37 -9.76
C ALA A 145 -7.18 0.27 -10.78
N GLY A 146 -5.97 0.62 -10.34
CA GLY A 146 -4.97 1.30 -11.16
C GLY A 146 -4.02 2.18 -10.35
N LYS A 147 -3.14 2.89 -11.04
CA LYS A 147 -2.24 3.88 -10.45
C LYS A 147 -2.97 5.18 -10.13
N TYR A 148 -2.53 5.79 -9.04
CA TYR A 148 -3.00 7.07 -8.55
C TYR A 148 -1.82 7.90 -8.07
N GLN A 149 -1.97 9.22 -8.18
CA GLN A 149 -1.04 10.19 -7.63
C GLN A 149 -1.77 11.01 -6.55
N MET A 150 -1.05 11.31 -5.47
CA MET A 150 -1.44 12.33 -4.51
C MET A 150 -0.54 13.55 -4.70
N THR A 151 -1.12 14.67 -5.11
CA THR A 151 -0.40 15.93 -5.33
C THR A 151 -0.32 16.75 -4.04
N ASP A 152 0.32 17.92 -4.11
CA ASP A 152 0.33 18.89 -3.03
C ASP A 152 -1.11 19.28 -2.63
N GLY A 153 -1.37 19.36 -1.31
CA GLY A 153 -2.71 19.62 -0.78
C GLY A 153 -3.61 18.38 -0.65
N GLY A 154 -3.09 17.18 -0.93
CA GLY A 154 -3.75 15.91 -0.59
C GLY A 154 -4.85 15.47 -1.55
N SER A 155 -5.00 16.12 -2.72
CA SER A 155 -5.86 15.64 -3.79
C SER A 155 -5.32 14.37 -4.42
N ILE A 156 -6.21 13.40 -4.66
CA ILE A 156 -5.86 12.15 -5.34
C ILE A 156 -6.46 12.15 -6.74
N ALA A 157 -5.65 11.87 -7.74
CA ALA A 157 -6.04 11.73 -9.13
C ALA A 157 -5.59 10.38 -9.70
N SER A 158 -6.31 9.88 -10.70
CA SER A 158 -5.92 8.66 -11.42
C SER A 158 -4.75 8.94 -12.34
N GLY A 159 -3.78 8.03 -12.38
CA GLY A 159 -2.53 8.22 -13.12
C GLY A 159 -1.35 8.50 -12.20
N CYS A 160 -0.23 8.80 -12.82
CA CYS A 160 1.01 9.23 -12.22
C CYS A 160 1.74 9.99 -13.33
N ASP A 161 1.98 11.28 -13.19
CA ASP A 161 2.54 12.10 -14.28
C ASP A 161 4.07 12.11 -14.30
#